data_AF-A0A662R7R9-F1
#
_entry.id   AF-A0A662R7R9-F1
#
_cell.length_a   1.000
_cell.length_b   1.000
_cell.length_c   1.000
_cell.angle_alpha   90.00
_cell.angle_beta   90.00
_cell.angle_gamma   90.00
#
_symmetry.space_group_name_H-M   'P 1'
#
loop_
_entity.id
_entity.type
_entity.pdbx_description
1 polymer ?
#
loop_
_entity_poly.entity_id
_entity_poly.type
_entity_poly.pdbx_seq_one_letter_code
_entity_poly.pdbx_strand_id
1 'polypeptide(L)'
;MLVHHLIDPTRLAVEIGYMIIVVSLCFMIFFKTGEIYDLTKHKGIKYFRITFLFFGLAYIFRFLSILFILINITFDIYLSINVFKIFSAFFGGYFSTMAILSLTYSTIWKKLQIKHPLLLFNAIAVLISCIAVISMSPSPLILLHAVLLSFTIIMATHSYSKSRKISPLFILYILFLLFWIVNLFILGPRRFLPIEIQIAFQIVSIAVIGIIYHKVTKWTK
;
A
#
# COMPACT_ATOMS: atom_id res chain seq x y z
N MET A 1 -21.08 -16.35 8.61
CA MET A 1 -20.40 -17.38 7.77
C MET A 1 -18.98 -17.01 7.29
N LEU A 2 -18.43 -15.83 7.66
CA LEU A 2 -17.03 -15.45 7.38
C LEU A 2 -16.06 -15.94 8.48
N VAL A 3 -16.61 -16.34 9.63
CA VAL A 3 -15.86 -16.70 10.85
C VAL A 3 -15.17 -18.06 10.74
N HIS A 4 -15.76 -19.09 10.13
CA HIS A 4 -15.15 -20.43 10.09
C HIS A 4 -13.89 -20.55 9.20
N HIS A 5 -13.70 -19.66 8.22
CA HIS A 5 -12.45 -19.61 7.43
C HIS A 5 -11.34 -18.76 8.07
N LEU A 6 -11.63 -18.07 9.18
CA LEU A 6 -10.68 -17.28 9.98
C LEU A 6 -10.03 -18.11 11.12
N ILE A 7 -10.41 -19.39 11.30
CA ILE A 7 -9.94 -20.28 12.38
C ILE A 7 -8.89 -21.28 11.86
N ASP A 8 -8.16 -20.96 10.79
CA ASP A 8 -6.92 -21.69 10.52
C ASP A 8 -5.77 -20.91 11.18
N PRO A 9 -5.23 -21.39 12.31
CA PRO A 9 -4.16 -20.70 13.03
C PRO A 9 -2.92 -20.53 12.14
N THR A 10 -2.67 -21.46 11.22
CA THR A 10 -1.56 -21.42 10.26
C THR A 10 -1.71 -20.22 9.34
N ARG A 11 -2.90 -20.03 8.78
CA ARG A 11 -3.18 -18.92 7.87
C ARG A 11 -3.05 -17.57 8.56
N LEU A 12 -3.55 -17.47 9.79
CA LEU A 12 -3.47 -16.25 10.59
C LEU A 12 -2.02 -15.91 10.93
N ALA A 13 -1.23 -16.91 11.35
CA ALA A 13 0.19 -16.73 11.63
C ALA A 13 0.97 -16.25 10.39
N VAL A 14 0.68 -16.83 9.22
CA VAL A 14 1.27 -16.41 7.94
C VAL A 14 0.88 -14.98 7.58
N GLU A 15 -0.40 -14.61 7.70
CA GLU A 15 -0.86 -13.24 7.39
C GLU A 15 -0.23 -12.20 8.33
N ILE A 16 -0.11 -12.51 9.63
CA ILE A 16 0.57 -11.66 10.62
C ILE A 16 2.05 -11.51 10.30
N GLY A 17 2.76 -12.62 10.06
CA GLY A 17 4.18 -12.60 9.72
C GLY A 17 4.44 -11.77 8.46
N TYR A 18 3.63 -11.96 7.43
CA TYR A 18 3.68 -11.16 6.19
C TYR A 18 3.52 -9.66 6.47
N MET A 19 2.51 -9.25 7.27
CA MET A 19 2.28 -7.83 7.57
C MET A 19 3.44 -7.21 8.35
N ILE A 20 3.98 -7.92 9.36
CA ILE A 20 5.13 -7.43 10.15
C ILE A 20 6.33 -7.20 9.24
N ILE A 21 6.63 -8.14 8.35
CA ILE A 21 7.75 -8.02 7.40
C ILE A 21 7.55 -6.83 6.46
N VAL A 22 6.36 -6.69 5.86
CA VAL A 22 6.08 -5.59 4.92
C VAL A 22 6.14 -4.24 5.62
N VAL A 23 5.53 -4.10 6.81
CA VAL A 23 5.56 -2.85 7.59
C VAL A 23 7.00 -2.47 7.93
N SER A 24 7.80 -3.44 8.40
CA SER A 24 9.21 -3.22 8.74
C SER A 24 10.00 -2.73 7.52
N LEU A 25 9.86 -3.40 6.37
CA LEU A 25 10.54 -3.02 5.14
C LEU A 25 10.09 -1.63 4.63
N CYS A 26 8.81 -1.29 4.76
CA CYS A 26 8.32 0.04 4.39
C CYS A 26 8.97 1.14 5.23
N PHE A 27 9.06 0.96 6.54
CA PHE A 27 9.72 1.93 7.42
C PHE A 27 11.23 2.01 7.14
N MET A 28 11.90 0.88 6.91
CA MET A 28 13.32 0.88 6.54
C MET A 28 13.57 1.66 5.25
N ILE A 29 12.74 1.47 4.22
CA ILE A 29 12.80 2.25 2.97
C ILE A 29 12.52 3.73 3.23
N PHE A 30 11.52 4.05 4.07
CA PHE A 30 11.19 5.43 4.44
C PHE A 30 12.38 6.16 5.08
N PHE A 31 13.02 5.55 6.08
CA PHE A 31 14.18 6.15 6.75
C PHE A 31 15.37 6.29 5.79
N LYS A 32 15.67 5.26 4.99
CA LYS A 32 16.79 5.30 4.03
C LYS A 32 16.59 6.30 2.91
N THR A 33 15.38 6.44 2.39
CA THR A 33 15.07 7.50 1.41
C THR A 33 15.09 8.91 2.01
N GLY A 34 14.98 9.03 3.34
CA GLY A 34 15.20 10.27 4.09
C GLY A 34 16.62 10.81 3.91
N GLU A 35 17.63 9.96 4.14
CA GLU A 35 19.04 10.28 3.96
C GLU A 35 19.31 10.79 2.52
N ILE A 36 18.77 10.11 1.50
CA ILE A 36 18.92 10.50 0.08
C ILE A 36 18.24 11.84 -0.21
N TYR A 37 17.07 12.08 0.39
CA TYR A 37 16.32 13.31 0.18
C TYR A 37 17.06 14.52 0.76
N ASP A 38 17.67 14.38 1.94
CA ASP A 38 18.38 15.48 2.58
C ASP A 38 19.62 15.90 1.78
N LEU A 39 20.28 14.96 1.10
CA LEU A 39 21.41 15.22 0.19
C LEU A 39 20.98 15.87 -1.14
N THR A 40 19.91 15.36 -1.76
CA THR A 40 19.54 15.76 -3.13
C THR A 40 18.51 16.89 -3.19
N LYS A 41 17.74 17.11 -2.12
CA LYS A 41 16.57 18.01 -2.04
C LYS A 41 15.56 17.81 -3.19
N HIS A 42 15.54 16.63 -3.80
CA HIS A 42 14.76 16.37 -5.00
C HIS A 42 13.29 16.06 -4.66
N LYS A 43 12.34 16.90 -5.11
CA LYS A 43 10.91 16.79 -4.77
C LYS A 43 10.30 15.41 -5.05
N GLY A 44 10.63 14.75 -6.16
CA GLY A 44 10.19 13.37 -6.43
C GLY A 44 10.50 12.40 -5.28
N ILE A 45 11.74 12.39 -4.78
CA ILE A 45 12.18 11.50 -3.70
C ILE A 45 11.36 11.75 -2.41
N LYS A 46 10.96 13.00 -2.15
CA LYS A 46 10.06 13.33 -1.03
C LYS A 46 8.75 12.54 -1.11
N TYR A 47 8.08 12.51 -2.27
CA TYR A 47 6.79 11.84 -2.43
C TYR A 47 6.95 10.32 -2.56
N PHE A 48 8.05 9.84 -3.13
CA PHE A 48 8.43 8.42 -3.07
C PHE A 48 8.56 7.96 -1.62
N ARG A 49 9.27 8.71 -0.77
CA ARG A 49 9.38 8.42 0.67
C ARG A 49 8.00 8.41 1.35
N ILE A 50 7.19 9.44 1.13
CA ILE A 50 5.83 9.55 1.69
C ILE A 50 4.94 8.37 1.28
N THR A 51 5.14 7.82 0.07
CA THR A 51 4.43 6.62 -0.40
C THR A 51 4.65 5.44 0.54
N PHE A 52 5.90 5.13 0.91
CA PHE A 52 6.19 4.01 1.82
C PHE A 52 5.67 4.25 3.23
N LEU A 53 5.67 5.50 3.71
CA LEU A 53 5.09 5.84 5.01
C LEU A 53 3.59 5.51 5.04
N PHE A 54 2.83 6.05 4.08
CA PHE A 54 1.40 5.81 4.02
C PHE A 54 1.07 4.35 3.71
N PHE A 55 1.87 3.69 2.89
CA PHE A 55 1.68 2.27 2.60
C PHE A 55 1.92 1.39 3.84
N GLY A 56 2.98 1.66 4.61
CA GLY A 56 3.23 0.99 5.90
C GLY A 56 2.11 1.25 6.91
N LEU A 57 1.62 2.49 7.00
CA LEU A 57 0.47 2.83 7.84
C LEU A 57 -0.79 2.06 7.43
N ALA A 58 -1.10 1.95 6.14
CA ALA A 58 -2.24 1.17 5.67
C ALA A 58 -2.17 -0.30 6.15
N TYR A 59 -0.97 -0.90 6.14
CA TYR A 59 -0.74 -2.25 6.67
C TYR A 59 -0.84 -2.33 8.20
N ILE A 60 -0.43 -1.30 8.93
CA ILE A 60 -0.67 -1.24 10.38
C ILE A 60 -2.16 -1.29 10.69
N PHE A 61 -2.99 -0.50 9.99
CA PHE A 61 -4.44 -0.54 10.21
C PHE A 61 -5.05 -1.90 9.84
N ARG A 62 -4.53 -2.57 8.79
CA ARG A 62 -4.91 -3.95 8.46
C ARG A 62 -4.51 -4.94 9.56
N PHE A 63 -3.32 -4.79 10.13
CA PHE A 63 -2.85 -5.62 11.24
C PHE A 63 -3.73 -5.42 12.48
N LEU A 64 -4.06 -4.17 12.82
CA LEU A 64 -4.99 -3.85 13.90
C LEU A 64 -6.36 -4.47 13.64
N SER A 65 -6.91 -4.38 12.41
CA SER A 65 -8.11 -5.11 11.94
C SER A 65 -8.13 -6.57 12.39
N ILE A 66 -7.06 -7.29 12.14
CA ILE A 66 -6.94 -8.72 12.45
C ILE A 66 -6.80 -8.96 13.96
N LEU A 67 -6.02 -8.14 14.65
CA LEU A 67 -5.88 -8.24 16.11
C LEU A 67 -7.21 -8.05 16.84
N PHE A 68 -8.02 -7.08 16.45
CA PHE A 68 -9.32 -6.86 17.09
C PHE A 68 -10.30 -8.00 16.84
N ILE A 69 -10.29 -8.59 15.63
CA ILE A 69 -11.07 -9.80 15.35
C ILE A 69 -10.62 -10.93 16.28
N LEU A 70 -9.31 -11.12 16.47
CA LEU A 70 -8.77 -12.14 17.35
C LEU A 70 -9.15 -11.91 18.82
N ILE A 71 -9.01 -10.68 19.32
CA ILE A 71 -9.40 -10.31 20.69
C ILE A 71 -10.88 -10.59 20.94
N ASN A 72 -11.74 -10.24 19.99
CA ASN A 72 -13.19 -10.48 20.11
C ASN A 72 -13.49 -11.99 20.22
N ILE A 73 -12.84 -12.82 19.40
CA ILE A 73 -13.00 -14.28 19.44
C ILE A 73 -12.44 -14.89 20.74
N THR A 74 -11.29 -14.42 21.23
CA THR A 74 -10.60 -15.03 22.38
C THR A 74 -11.18 -14.61 23.72
N PHE A 75 -11.58 -13.35 23.88
CA PHE A 75 -11.98 -12.79 25.17
C PHE A 75 -13.50 -12.58 25.32
N ASP A 76 -14.29 -12.91 24.29
CA ASP A 76 -15.75 -12.70 24.22
C ASP A 76 -16.18 -11.27 24.59
N ILE A 77 -15.28 -10.30 24.35
CA ILE A 77 -15.56 -8.88 24.57
C ILE A 77 -16.43 -8.40 23.41
N TYR A 78 -17.70 -8.12 23.71
CA TYR A 78 -18.68 -7.50 22.80
C TYR A 78 -18.36 -6.03 22.49
N LEU A 79 -17.13 -5.74 22.08
CA LEU A 79 -16.81 -4.51 21.37
C LEU A 79 -17.54 -4.55 20.02
N SER A 80 -18.13 -3.43 19.61
CA SER A 80 -18.84 -3.34 18.34
C SER A 80 -17.88 -3.56 17.18
N ILE A 81 -17.79 -4.80 16.69
CA ILE A 81 -16.97 -5.22 15.54
C ILE A 81 -17.22 -4.30 14.34
N ASN A 82 -18.46 -3.81 14.21
CA ASN A 82 -18.86 -2.90 13.16
C ASN A 82 -18.13 -1.55 13.23
N VAL A 83 -18.00 -0.96 14.43
CA VAL A 83 -17.28 0.31 14.61
C VAL A 83 -15.82 0.15 14.22
N PHE A 84 -15.19 -0.94 14.66
CA PHE A 84 -13.78 -1.17 14.35
C PHE A 84 -13.54 -1.49 12.87
N LYS A 85 -14.44 -2.26 12.26
CA LYS A 85 -14.42 -2.53 10.81
C LYS A 85 -14.52 -1.24 10.00
N ILE A 86 -15.43 -0.33 10.38
CA ILE A 86 -15.58 1.00 9.76
C ILE A 86 -14.29 1.81 9.91
N PHE A 87 -13.76 1.88 11.13
CA PHE A 87 -12.53 2.61 11.43
C PHE A 87 -11.36 2.10 10.58
N SER A 88 -11.10 0.78 10.59
CA SER A 88 -10.02 0.21 9.80
C SER A 88 -10.25 0.33 8.30
N ALA A 89 -11.49 0.25 7.81
CA ALA A 89 -11.80 0.44 6.40
C ALA A 89 -11.52 1.87 5.95
N PHE A 90 -11.91 2.86 6.77
CA PHE A 90 -11.66 4.28 6.51
C PHE A 90 -10.17 4.57 6.44
N PHE A 91 -9.41 4.25 7.50
CA PHE A 91 -7.98 4.55 7.55
C PHE A 91 -7.18 3.70 6.55
N GLY A 92 -7.54 2.43 6.36
CA GLY A 92 -6.93 1.56 5.35
C GLY A 92 -7.13 2.10 3.93
N GLY A 93 -8.36 2.53 3.60
CA GLY A 93 -8.67 3.17 2.32
C GLY A 93 -7.92 4.49 2.14
N TYR A 94 -7.86 5.31 3.19
CA TYR A 94 -7.23 6.63 3.17
C TYR A 94 -5.73 6.53 2.93
N PHE A 95 -5.03 5.74 3.75
CA PHE A 95 -3.58 5.60 3.65
C PHE A 95 -3.15 4.89 2.36
N SER A 96 -3.91 3.87 1.92
CA SER A 96 -3.67 3.22 0.63
C SER A 96 -3.79 4.23 -0.52
N THR A 97 -4.84 5.04 -0.54
CA THR A 97 -5.05 6.07 -1.57
C THR A 97 -3.97 7.15 -1.53
N MET A 98 -3.60 7.62 -0.35
CA MET A 98 -2.52 8.62 -0.18
C MET A 98 -1.18 8.09 -0.71
N ALA A 99 -0.88 6.81 -0.48
CA ALA A 99 0.32 6.20 -1.00
C ALA A 99 0.29 6.09 -2.54
N ILE A 100 -0.83 5.66 -3.16
CA ILE A 100 -0.94 5.63 -4.63
C ILE A 100 -0.76 7.03 -5.22
N LEU A 101 -1.47 8.04 -4.70
CA LEU A 101 -1.39 9.41 -5.21
C LEU A 101 0.01 10.01 -5.04
N SER A 102 0.65 9.74 -3.90
CA SER A 102 2.03 10.17 -3.66
C SER A 102 3.00 9.51 -4.65
N LEU A 103 2.81 8.24 -4.95
CA LEU A 103 3.58 7.51 -5.95
C LEU A 103 3.38 8.14 -7.33
N THR A 104 2.12 8.35 -7.74
CA THR A 104 1.78 8.97 -9.02
C THR A 104 2.48 10.32 -9.13
N TYR A 105 2.35 11.19 -8.13
CA TYR A 105 2.98 12.50 -8.15
C TYR A 105 4.50 12.43 -8.19
N SER A 106 5.10 11.47 -7.48
CA SER A 106 6.55 11.22 -7.52
C SER A 106 7.07 10.96 -8.94
N THR A 107 6.25 10.36 -9.82
CA THR A 107 6.64 10.10 -11.22
C THR A 107 6.46 11.30 -12.16
N ILE A 108 5.54 12.22 -11.84
CA ILE A 108 5.12 13.33 -12.71
C ILE A 108 5.40 14.72 -12.13
N TRP A 109 6.07 14.83 -10.99
CA TRP A 109 6.29 16.10 -10.29
C TRP A 109 6.91 17.21 -11.15
N LYS A 110 7.74 16.85 -12.15
CA LYS A 110 8.35 17.82 -13.07
C LYS A 110 7.33 18.48 -14.00
N LYS A 111 6.25 17.76 -14.33
CA LYS A 111 5.19 18.22 -15.24
C LYS A 111 4.10 18.99 -14.47
N LEU A 112 3.77 18.54 -13.26
CA LEU A 112 2.72 19.12 -12.42
C LEU A 112 3.33 19.97 -11.30
N GLN A 113 3.55 21.25 -11.61
CA GLN A 113 4.01 22.26 -10.64
C GLN A 113 2.86 22.75 -9.73
N ILE A 114 2.08 21.82 -9.17
CA ILE A 114 1.04 22.13 -8.20
C ILE A 114 1.69 22.67 -6.93
N LYS A 115 1.21 23.81 -6.41
CA LYS A 115 1.74 24.43 -5.19
C LYS A 115 1.53 23.56 -3.94
N HIS A 116 0.33 22.99 -3.79
CA HIS A 116 -0.08 22.21 -2.60
C HIS A 116 -0.69 20.84 -2.96
N PRO A 117 0.09 19.91 -3.55
CA PRO A 117 -0.45 18.62 -4.00
C PRO A 117 -0.98 17.75 -2.85
N LEU A 118 -0.40 17.87 -1.64
CA LEU A 118 -0.86 17.12 -0.46
C LEU A 118 -2.31 17.45 -0.07
N LEU A 119 -2.74 18.71 -0.21
CA LEU A 119 -4.12 19.11 0.09
C LEU A 119 -5.10 18.40 -0.85
N LEU A 120 -4.77 18.38 -2.15
CA LEU A 120 -5.56 17.70 -3.17
C LEU A 120 -5.57 16.17 -2.95
N PHE A 121 -4.46 15.58 -2.55
CA PHE A 121 -4.41 14.15 -2.23
C PHE A 121 -5.26 13.80 -1.00
N ASN A 122 -5.22 14.62 0.05
CA ASN A 122 -6.06 14.43 1.22
C ASN A 122 -7.54 14.47 0.84
N ALA A 123 -7.97 15.44 0.04
CA ALA A 123 -9.35 15.55 -0.41
C ALA A 123 -9.82 14.30 -1.18
N ILE A 124 -9.01 13.84 -2.15
CA ILE A 124 -9.31 12.62 -2.92
C ILE A 124 -9.30 11.38 -2.02
N ALA A 125 -8.33 11.26 -1.12
CA ALA A 125 -8.21 10.12 -0.21
C ALA A 125 -9.39 10.04 0.77
N VAL A 126 -9.83 11.16 1.33
CA VAL A 126 -11.04 11.20 2.17
C VAL A 126 -12.27 10.78 1.38
N LEU A 127 -12.46 11.30 0.16
CA LEU A 127 -13.59 10.95 -0.70
C LEU A 127 -13.64 9.43 -0.99
N ILE A 128 -12.52 8.85 -1.40
CA ILE A 128 -12.43 7.39 -1.67
C ILE A 128 -12.66 6.57 -0.40
N SER A 129 -12.18 7.04 0.75
CA SER A 129 -12.37 6.35 2.03
C SER A 129 -13.83 6.41 2.50
N CYS A 130 -14.52 7.52 2.30
CA CYS A 130 -15.95 7.64 2.55
C CYS A 130 -16.74 6.66 1.67
N ILE A 131 -16.42 6.54 0.38
CA ILE A 131 -17.05 5.57 -0.52
C ILE A 131 -16.83 4.14 -0.01
N ALA A 132 -15.61 3.81 0.44
CA ALA A 132 -15.29 2.49 0.97
C ALA A 132 -16.09 2.16 2.24
N VAL A 133 -16.25 3.13 3.14
CA VAL A 133 -17.07 2.99 4.35
C VAL A 133 -18.54 2.80 3.99
N ILE A 134 -19.12 3.66 3.16
CA ILE A 134 -20.55 3.60 2.79
C ILE A 134 -20.88 2.27 2.11
N SER A 135 -19.99 1.78 1.24
CA SER A 135 -20.23 0.56 0.47
C SER A 135 -20.18 -0.71 1.31
N MET A 136 -19.57 -0.68 2.51
CA MET A 136 -19.36 -1.81 3.42
C MET A 136 -18.75 -3.08 2.78
N SER A 137 -18.25 -2.95 1.56
CA SER A 137 -17.74 -4.01 0.71
C SER A 137 -16.35 -3.61 0.18
N PRO A 138 -15.41 -4.57 0.07
CA PRO A 138 -14.06 -4.26 -0.41
C PRO A 138 -13.99 -4.00 -1.91
N SER A 139 -14.98 -4.45 -2.69
CA SER A 139 -14.95 -4.43 -4.15
C SER A 139 -14.84 -3.01 -4.75
N PRO A 140 -15.62 -2.01 -4.30
CA PRO A 140 -15.50 -0.64 -4.85
C PRO A 140 -14.14 0.00 -4.55
N LEU A 141 -13.57 -0.27 -3.36
CA LEU A 141 -12.24 0.22 -3.01
C LEU A 141 -11.16 -0.37 -3.91
N ILE A 142 -11.21 -1.68 -4.15
CA ILE A 142 -10.29 -2.37 -5.07
C ILE A 142 -10.41 -1.79 -6.48
N LEU A 143 -11.63 -1.56 -6.97
CA LEU A 143 -11.87 -0.97 -8.29
C LEU A 143 -11.29 0.44 -8.38
N LEU A 144 -11.53 1.30 -7.39
CA LEU A 144 -10.99 2.67 -7.34
C LEU A 144 -9.46 2.66 -7.30
N HIS A 145 -8.85 1.79 -6.50
CA HIS A 145 -7.38 1.63 -6.48
C HIS A 145 -6.84 1.09 -7.80
N ALA A 146 -7.53 0.15 -8.44
CA ALA A 146 -7.14 -0.35 -9.77
C ALA A 146 -7.19 0.76 -10.83
N VAL A 147 -8.21 1.63 -10.80
CA VAL A 147 -8.31 2.80 -11.69
C VAL A 147 -7.16 3.78 -11.43
N LEU A 148 -6.87 4.11 -10.17
CA LEU A 148 -5.75 5.01 -9.82
C LEU A 148 -4.38 4.43 -10.19
N LEU A 149 -4.18 3.13 -10.03
CA LEU A 149 -2.95 2.47 -10.46
C LEU A 149 -2.83 2.44 -11.97
N SER A 150 -3.91 2.16 -12.70
CA SER A 150 -3.93 2.19 -14.16
C SER A 150 -3.55 3.59 -14.67
N PHE A 151 -4.13 4.63 -14.07
CA PHE A 151 -3.73 6.02 -14.32
C PHE A 151 -2.24 6.25 -14.03
N THR A 152 -1.73 5.71 -12.93
CA THR A 152 -0.30 5.80 -12.56
C THR A 152 0.60 5.12 -13.60
N ILE A 153 0.23 3.94 -14.11
CA ILE A 153 0.98 3.23 -15.18
C ILE A 153 1.04 4.08 -16.45
N ILE A 154 -0.10 4.62 -16.88
CA ILE A 154 -0.21 5.45 -18.09
C ILE A 154 0.68 6.69 -17.95
N MET A 155 0.58 7.38 -16.81
CA MET A 155 1.37 8.58 -16.54
C MET A 155 2.87 8.28 -16.42
N ALA A 156 3.24 7.18 -15.77
CA ALA A 156 4.63 6.74 -15.65
C ALA A 156 5.23 6.40 -17.02
N THR A 157 4.50 5.66 -17.85
CA THR A 157 4.93 5.28 -19.21
C THR A 157 5.06 6.51 -20.12
N HIS A 158 4.11 7.44 -20.05
CA HIS A 158 4.17 8.69 -20.79
C HIS A 158 5.32 9.61 -20.31
N SER A 159 5.64 9.60 -19.01
CA SER A 159 6.81 10.31 -18.47
C SER A 159 8.12 9.70 -18.99
N TYR A 160 8.19 8.38 -19.06
CA TYR A 160 9.35 7.63 -19.51
C TYR A 160 9.66 7.85 -21.01
N SER A 161 8.65 7.72 -21.87
CA SER A 161 8.75 7.89 -23.33
C SER A 161 9.49 9.17 -23.73
N LYS A 162 9.25 10.27 -23.03
CA LYS A 162 9.88 11.57 -23.32
C LYS A 162 11.35 11.67 -22.90
N SER A 163 11.80 10.90 -21.91
CA SER A 163 13.16 11.02 -21.35
C SER A 163 14.19 10.06 -21.95
N ARG A 164 13.74 8.98 -22.62
CA ARG A 164 14.54 7.89 -23.23
C ARG A 164 15.64 7.23 -22.36
N LYS A 165 15.78 7.59 -21.07
CA LYS A 165 16.75 7.01 -20.15
C LYS A 165 16.03 6.24 -19.03
N ILE A 166 16.35 4.95 -18.88
CA ILE A 166 15.91 4.13 -17.75
C ILE A 166 16.64 4.62 -16.50
N SER A 167 16.00 5.53 -15.77
CA SER A 167 16.52 5.93 -14.47
C SER A 167 16.35 4.77 -13.46
N PRO A 168 17.30 4.56 -12.55
CA PRO A 168 17.16 3.56 -11.49
C PRO A 168 15.87 3.76 -10.64
N LEU A 169 15.44 5.02 -10.47
CA LEU A 169 14.16 5.38 -9.84
C LEU A 169 12.94 4.87 -10.61
N PHE A 170 12.98 4.88 -11.95
CA PHE A 170 11.90 4.34 -12.77
C PHE A 170 11.68 2.85 -12.51
N ILE A 171 12.76 2.07 -12.38
CA ILE A 171 12.67 0.64 -12.07
C ILE A 171 12.03 0.43 -10.68
N LEU A 172 12.36 1.26 -9.69
CA LEU A 172 11.72 1.19 -8.37
C LEU A 172 10.22 1.47 -8.43
N TYR A 173 9.79 2.46 -9.23
CA TYR A 173 8.37 2.75 -9.39
C TYR A 173 7.61 1.58 -10.02
N ILE A 174 8.17 0.96 -11.06
CA ILE A 174 7.56 -0.20 -11.72
C ILE A 174 7.50 -1.40 -10.77
N LEU A 175 8.57 -1.69 -10.02
CA LEU A 175 8.59 -2.76 -9.02
C LEU A 175 7.52 -2.52 -7.94
N PHE A 176 7.43 -1.30 -7.43
CA PHE A 176 6.44 -0.96 -6.40
C PHE A 176 5.01 -1.05 -6.92
N LEU A 177 4.79 -0.65 -8.18
CA LEU A 177 3.50 -0.78 -8.84
C LEU A 177 3.11 -2.26 -9.03
N LEU A 178 4.06 -3.09 -9.49
CA LEU A 178 3.87 -4.54 -9.62
C LEU A 178 3.48 -5.16 -8.28
N PHE A 179 4.23 -4.82 -7.22
CA PHE A 179 3.94 -5.26 -5.87
C PHE A 179 2.52 -4.84 -5.43
N TRP A 180 2.08 -3.64 -5.78
CA TRP A 180 0.73 -3.18 -5.47
C TRP A 180 -0.36 -3.98 -6.20
N ILE A 181 -0.15 -4.31 -7.47
CA ILE A 181 -1.06 -5.15 -8.26
C ILE A 181 -1.20 -6.51 -7.60
N VAL A 182 -0.07 -7.16 -7.24
CA VAL A 182 -0.08 -8.44 -6.51
C VAL A 182 -0.86 -8.30 -5.20
N ASN A 183 -0.67 -7.21 -4.46
CA ASN A 183 -1.38 -6.97 -3.22
C ASN A 183 -2.89 -6.72 -3.41
N LEU A 184 -3.33 -6.11 -4.51
CA LEU A 184 -4.76 -5.98 -4.83
C LEU A 184 -5.41 -7.35 -5.04
N PHE A 185 -4.72 -8.31 -5.66
CA PHE A 185 -5.23 -9.68 -5.77
C PHE A 185 -5.34 -10.38 -4.41
N ILE A 186 -4.38 -10.15 -3.50
CA ILE A 186 -4.43 -10.65 -2.12
C ILE A 186 -5.60 -10.02 -1.34
N LEU A 187 -5.87 -8.73 -1.55
CA LEU A 187 -6.96 -7.97 -0.93
C LEU A 187 -8.34 -8.25 -1.52
N GLY A 188 -8.39 -8.87 -2.69
CA GLY A 188 -9.60 -9.24 -3.42
C GLY A 188 -10.56 -10.11 -2.61
N PRO A 189 -11.75 -10.42 -3.18
CA PRO A 189 -12.65 -11.40 -2.58
C PRO A 189 -11.89 -12.72 -2.40
N ARG A 190 -11.46 -12.99 -1.16
CA ARG A 190 -10.62 -14.13 -0.73
C ARG A 190 -11.22 -15.51 -1.08
N ARG A 191 -12.42 -15.52 -1.65
CA ARG A 191 -13.18 -16.69 -2.05
C ARG A 191 -12.63 -17.36 -3.31
N PHE A 192 -11.89 -16.64 -4.15
CA PHE A 192 -11.46 -17.14 -5.46
C PHE A 192 -10.05 -17.72 -5.52
N LEU A 193 -9.19 -17.45 -4.53
CA LEU A 193 -7.80 -17.91 -4.55
C LEU A 193 -7.54 -18.96 -3.45
N PRO A 194 -7.03 -20.16 -3.80
CA PRO A 194 -6.61 -21.15 -2.83
C PRO A 194 -5.42 -20.65 -1.98
N ILE A 195 -5.20 -21.24 -0.82
CA ILE A 195 -4.27 -20.73 0.20
C ILE A 195 -2.81 -20.74 -0.29
N GLU A 196 -2.45 -21.73 -1.09
CA GLU A 196 -1.14 -21.92 -1.69
C GLU A 196 -0.78 -20.74 -2.60
N ILE A 197 -1.75 -20.29 -3.41
CA ILE A 197 -1.57 -19.13 -4.30
C ILE A 197 -1.44 -17.84 -3.48
N GLN A 198 -2.17 -17.70 -2.37
CA GLN A 198 -2.03 -16.55 -1.47
C GLN A 198 -0.63 -16.48 -0.85
N ILE A 199 -0.11 -17.61 -0.37
CA ILE A 199 1.24 -17.71 0.18
C ILE A 199 2.28 -17.37 -0.89
N ALA A 200 2.12 -17.91 -2.11
CA ALA A 200 3.00 -17.59 -3.23
C ALA A 200 3.02 -16.08 -3.53
N PHE A 201 1.85 -15.42 -3.58
CA PHE A 201 1.79 -13.97 -3.78
C PHE A 201 2.40 -13.16 -2.63
N GLN A 202 2.29 -13.62 -1.39
CA GLN A 202 2.94 -12.97 -0.25
C GLN A 202 4.47 -13.09 -0.33
N ILE A 203 5.00 -14.27 -0.70
CA ILE A 203 6.43 -14.49 -0.91
C ILE A 203 6.95 -13.59 -2.03
N VAL A 204 6.25 -13.54 -3.18
CA VAL A 204 6.57 -12.65 -4.30
C VAL A 204 6.56 -11.19 -3.84
N SER A 205 5.56 -10.80 -3.05
CA SER A 205 5.44 -9.43 -2.53
C SER A 205 6.62 -9.07 -1.62
N ILE A 206 7.00 -9.96 -0.70
CA ILE A 206 8.19 -9.79 0.17
C ILE A 206 9.47 -9.70 -0.67
N ALA A 207 9.63 -10.55 -1.67
CA ALA A 207 10.79 -10.52 -2.55
C ALA A 207 10.90 -9.19 -3.32
N VAL A 208 9.78 -8.70 -3.89
CA VAL A 208 9.77 -7.44 -4.63
C VAL A 208 10.11 -6.26 -3.72
N ILE A 209 9.51 -6.15 -2.53
CA ILE A 209 9.84 -5.06 -1.61
C ILE A 209 11.25 -5.17 -1.03
N GLY A 210 11.77 -6.40 -0.84
CA GLY A 210 13.16 -6.66 -0.49
C GLY A 210 14.14 -6.19 -1.57
N ILE A 211 13.83 -6.42 -2.85
CA ILE A 211 14.60 -5.92 -3.99
C ILE A 211 14.60 -4.38 -4.02
N ILE A 212 13.44 -3.76 -3.76
CA ILE A 212 13.33 -2.29 -3.65
C ILE A 212 14.25 -1.79 -2.53
N TYR A 213 14.18 -2.39 -1.34
CA TYR A 213 15.03 -2.02 -0.21
C TYR A 213 16.53 -2.19 -0.52
N HIS A 214 16.93 -3.30 -1.13
CA HIS A 214 18.32 -3.53 -1.53
C HIS A 214 18.80 -2.47 -2.53
N LYS A 215 17.99 -2.10 -3.52
CA LYS A 215 18.33 -1.05 -4.48
C LYS A 215 18.45 0.32 -3.81
N VAL A 216 17.53 0.67 -2.90
CA VAL A 216 17.55 1.94 -2.17
C VAL A 216 18.82 2.05 -1.30
N THR A 217 19.18 0.99 -0.58
CA THR A 217 20.38 0.95 0.27
C THR A 217 21.68 0.98 -0.51
N LYS A 218 21.72 0.45 -1.74
CA LYS A 218 22.89 0.56 -2.62
C LYS A 218 23.15 2.00 -3.07
N TRP A 219 22.15 2.87 -3.10
CA TRP A 219 22.33 4.27 -3.51
C TRP A 219 22.83 5.18 -2.39
N THR A 220 22.73 4.74 -1.13
CA THR A 220 23.22 5.51 0.02
C THR A 220 24.68 5.20 0.37
N LYS A 221 25.29 4.18 -0.26
CA LYS A 221 26.71 3.86 -0.12
C LYS A 221 27.49 4.46 -1.28
#